data_AF-A0A2E7NAG1-F1
#
_entry.id   AF-A0A2E7NAG1-F1
#
_cell.length_a   1.000
_cell.length_b   1.000
_cell.length_c   1.000
_cell.angle_alpha   90.00
_cell.angle_beta   90.00
_cell.angle_gamma   90.00
#
_symmetry.space_group_name_H-M   'P 1'
#
loop_
_entity.id
_entity.type
_entity.pdbx_description
1 polymer ?
#
loop_
_entity_poly.entity_id
_entity_poly.type
_entity_poly.pdbx_seq_one_letter_code
_entity_poly.pdbx_strand_id
1 'polypeptide(L)' 'MDGITALTKIKKRYPEIEVVMISSIKEAETVVKAIKAGAYNYFT' A
#
# COMPACT_ATOMS: atom_id res chain seq x y z
N MET A 1 4.70 -10.48 8.32
CA MET A 1 4.02 -9.19 8.11
C MET A 1 4.10 -8.89 6.63
N ASP A 2 2.97 -8.78 5.93
CA ASP A 2 2.92 -8.42 4.51
C ASP A 2 2.98 -6.89 4.30
N GLY A 3 3.16 -6.48 3.04
CA GLY A 3 3.27 -5.06 2.67
C GLY A 3 2.00 -4.24 2.94
N ILE A 4 0.81 -4.83 2.83
CA ILE A 4 -0.48 -4.16 3.10
C ILE A 4 -0.61 -3.86 4.61
N THR A 5 -0.24 -4.83 5.44
CA THR A 5 -0.22 -4.70 6.91
C THR A 5 0.78 -3.63 7.33
N ALA A 6 1.94 -3.56 6.68
CA ALA A 6 2.93 -2.52 6.92
C ALA A 6 2.38 -1.13 6.54
N LEU A 7 1.82 -0.97 5.34
CA LEU A 7 1.17 0.25 4.86
C LEU A 7 0.10 0.75 5.84
N THR A 8 -0.77 -0.16 6.30
CA THR A 8 -1.86 0.16 7.22
C THR A 8 -1.33 0.69 8.55
N LYS A 9 -0.28 0.07 9.11
CA LYS A 9 0.35 0.53 10.35
C LYS A 9 1.07 1.88 10.17
N ILE A 10 1.74 2.10 9.04
CA ILE A 10 2.40 3.36 8.71
C ILE A 10 1.37 4.48 8.63
N LYS A 11 0.30 4.32 7.84
CA LYS A 11 -0.76 5.33 7.71
C LYS A 11 -1.52 5.58 9.00
N LYS A 12 -1.69 4.56 9.85
CA LYS A 12 -2.29 4.74 11.18
C LYS A 12 -1.43 5.60 12.12
N ARG A 13 -0.11 5.49 12.03
CA ARG A 13 0.83 6.20 12.90
C ARG A 13 1.26 7.56 12.34
N TYR A 14 1.31 7.67 11.01
CA TYR A 14 1.76 8.84 10.28
C TYR A 14 0.84 9.05 9.04
N PRO A 15 -0.37 9.60 9.23
CA PRO A 15 -1.36 9.70 8.17
C PRO A 15 -0.90 10.55 6.98
N GLU A 16 -0.04 11.53 7.24
CA GLU A 16 0.43 12.51 6.25
C GLU A 16 1.59 12.00 5.38
N ILE A 17 2.23 10.89 5.75
CA ILE A 17 3.37 10.34 4.98
C ILE A 17 2.86 9.60 3.76
N GLU A 18 3.31 9.98 2.57
CA GLU A 18 3.03 9.26 1.34
C GLU A 18 3.78 7.92 1.30
N VAL A 19 3.08 6.86 0.89
CA VAL A 19 3.66 5.51 0.79
C VAL A 19 3.46 5.02 -0.63
N VAL A 20 4.56 4.66 -1.29
CA VAL A 20 4.59 4.07 -2.63
C VAL A 20 4.79 2.57 -2.50
N MET A 21 3.87 1.81 -3.08
CA MET A 21 3.93 0.35 -3.10
C MET A 21 4.61 -0.10 -4.41
N ILE A 22 5.53 -1.06 -4.33
CA ILE A 22 6.23 -1.64 -5.48
C ILE A 22 6.10 -3.16 -5.37
N SER A 23 5.69 -3.81 -6.45
CA SER A 23 5.49 -5.27 -6.45
C SER A 23 5.54 -5.83 -7.86
N SER A 24 6.22 -6.97 -8.04
CA SER A 24 6.23 -7.71 -9.30
C SER A 24 4.98 -8.57 -9.51
N ILE A 25 4.05 -8.58 -8.55
CA ILE A 25 2.80 -9.36 -8.61
C ILE A 25 1.71 -8.53 -9.27
N LYS A 26 1.21 -9.00 -10.42
CA LYS A 26 0.15 -8.37 -11.22
C LYS A 26 -1.26 -8.85 -10.82
N GLU A 27 -1.56 -8.81 -9.53
CA GLU A 27 -2.91 -9.12 -9.05
C GLU A 27 -3.71 -7.83 -8.85
N ALA A 28 -4.71 -7.60 -9.69
CA ALA A 28 -5.54 -6.40 -9.65
C ALA A 28 -6.22 -6.18 -8.28
N GLU A 29 -6.64 -7.25 -7.60
CA GLU A 29 -7.19 -7.15 -6.25
C GLU A 29 -6.20 -6.59 -5.23
N THR A 30 -4.92 -6.94 -5.34
CA THR A 30 -3.86 -6.51 -4.42
C THR A 30 -3.57 -5.02 -4.61
N VAL A 31 -3.60 -4.55 -5.87
CA VAL A 31 -3.50 -3.12 -6.19
C VAL A 31 -4.67 -2.34 -5.57
N VAL A 32 -5.91 -2.82 -5.76
CA VAL A 32 -7.10 -2.16 -5.20
C VAL A 32 -7.05 -2.10 -3.67
N LYS A 33 -6.62 -3.17 -3.01
CA LYS A 33 -6.44 -3.21 -1.55
C LYS A 33 -5.38 -2.19 -1.08
N ALA A 34 -4.27 -2.07 -1.78
CA ALA A 34 -3.20 -1.12 -1.45
C ALA A 34 -3.67 0.34 -1.57
N ILE A 35 -4.33 0.70 -2.67
CA ILE A 35 -4.87 2.05 -2.87
C ILE A 35 -5.93 2.38 -1.79
N LYS A 36 -6.86 1.44 -1.50
CA LYS A 36 -7.84 1.62 -0.42
C LYS A 36 -7.21 1.76 0.97
N ALA A 37 -6.05 1.15 1.19
CA ALA A 37 -5.30 1.27 2.44
C ALA A 37 -4.47 2.57 2.55
N GLY A 38 -4.52 3.44 1.54
CA GLY A 38 -3.84 4.75 1.54
C GLY A 38 -2.49 4.75 0.84
N ALA A 39 -2.18 3.76 0.00
CA ALA A 39 -1.03 3.88 -0.90
C ALA A 39 -1.24 5.07 -1.85
N TYR A 40 -0.23 5.93 -1.96
CA TYR A 40 -0.26 7.05 -2.89
C TYR A 40 -0.17 6.56 -4.34
N ASN A 41 0.66 5.55 -4.57
CA ASN A 41 0.84 4.95 -5.88
C ASN A 41 1.27 3.48 -5.76
N TYR A 42 1.00 2.69 -6.80
CA TYR A 42 1.40 1.28 -6.91
C TYR A 42 2.10 1.07 -8.25
N PHE A 43 3.37 0.69 -8.21
CA PHE A 43 4.12 0.30 -9.40
C PHE A 43 4.17 -1.23 -9.52
N THR A 44 3.79 -1.74 -10.70
CA THR A 44 3.95 -3.14 -11.13
C THR A 44 5.22 -3.34 -11.94
#